data_AF-A0A942YTD6-F1
#
_entry.id   AF-A0A942YTD6-F1
#
_cell.length_a   1.000
_cell.length_b   1.000
_cell.length_c   1.000
_cell.angle_alpha   90.00
_cell.angle_beta   90.00
_cell.angle_gamma   90.00
#
_symmetry.space_group_name_H-M   'P 1'
#
loop_
_entity.id
_entity.type
_entity.pdbx_description
1 polymer ?
#
loop_
_entity_poly.entity_id
_entity_poly.type
_entity_poly.pdbx_seq_one_letter_code
_entity_poly.pdbx_strand_id
1 'polypeptide(L)'
;MNSRMKILHATKWAGSITLLTGIMIFLYGIVSGLMPITGIGIGTIVGAVMFFLMGMFFIATEEMVEKTDKGLEIPPMPMKPRLYLVKR
;
A
#
# COMPACT_ATOMS: atom_id res chain seq x y z
N MET A 1 -16.68 -9.00 -2.08
CA MET A 1 -15.62 -9.44 -3.00
C MET A 1 -14.29 -9.00 -2.41
N ASN A 2 -13.30 -9.89 -2.32
CA ASN A 2 -12.02 -9.65 -1.65
C ASN A 2 -11.18 -8.57 -2.38
N SER A 3 -11.41 -7.30 -2.05
CA SER A 3 -10.72 -6.14 -2.63
C SER A 3 -9.20 -6.26 -2.51
N ARG A 4 -8.70 -6.73 -1.36
CA ARG A 4 -7.29 -7.10 -1.12
C ARG A 4 -6.69 -8.00 -2.20
N MET A 5 -7.35 -9.09 -2.56
CA MET A 5 -6.83 -10.00 -3.59
C MET A 5 -6.78 -9.34 -4.97
N LYS A 6 -7.75 -8.47 -5.28
CA LYS A 6 -7.74 -7.71 -6.54
C LYS A 6 -6.59 -6.71 -6.59
N ILE A 7 -6.37 -5.96 -5.51
CA ILE A 7 -5.29 -4.97 -5.43
C ILE A 7 -3.94 -5.68 -5.44
N LEU A 8 -3.78 -6.78 -4.70
CA LEU A 8 -2.56 -7.60 -4.73
C LEU A 8 -2.24 -8.12 -6.13
N HIS A 9 -3.24 -8.66 -6.83
CA HIS A 9 -3.04 -9.14 -8.19
C HIS A 9 -2.71 -8.00 -9.16
N ALA A 10 -3.36 -6.84 -9.01
CA ALA A 10 -3.09 -5.66 -9.82
C ALA A 10 -1.68 -5.11 -9.60
N THR A 11 -1.26 -4.93 -8.34
CA THR A 11 0.10 -4.49 -7.99
C THR A 11 1.15 -5.49 -8.47
N LYS A 12 0.91 -6.80 -8.32
CA LYS A 12 1.83 -7.82 -8.80
C LYS A 12 2.00 -7.74 -10.32
N TRP A 13 0.90 -7.66 -11.06
CA TRP A 13 0.94 -7.58 -12.52
C TRP A 13 1.56 -6.29 -13.02
N ALA A 14 1.14 -5.14 -12.48
CA ALA A 14 1.67 -3.84 -12.87
C ALA A 14 3.16 -3.74 -12.56
N GLY A 15 3.59 -4.11 -11.35
CA GLY A 15 5.01 -4.11 -10.98
C GLY A 15 5.86 -5.05 -11.85
N SER A 16 5.34 -6.24 -12.16
CA SER A 16 6.04 -7.20 -13.04
C SER A 16 6.22 -6.67 -14.45
N ILE A 17 5.19 -6.05 -15.03
CA ILE A 17 5.26 -5.45 -16.36
C ILE A 17 6.25 -4.29 -16.37
N THR A 18 6.15 -3.36 -15.42
CA THR A 18 7.04 -2.19 -15.36
C THR A 18 8.50 -2.59 -15.19
N LEU A 19 8.77 -3.60 -14.35
CA LEU A 19 10.12 -4.13 -14.17
C LEU A 19 10.64 -4.81 -15.45
N LEU A 20 9.80 -5.61 -16.11
CA LEU A 20 10.16 -6.26 -17.38
C LEU A 20 10.49 -5.22 -18.46
N THR A 21 9.68 -4.16 -18.56
CA THR A 21 9.94 -3.05 -19.49
C THR A 21 11.24 -2.33 -19.17
N GLY A 22 11.53 -2.05 -17.88
CA GLY A 22 12.79 -1.43 -17.46
C GLY A 22 14.01 -2.29 -17.82
N ILE A 23 13.91 -3.60 -17.61
CA ILE A 23 14.96 -4.56 -18.01
C ILE A 23 15.15 -4.54 -19.54
N MET A 24 14.08 -4.57 -20.33
CA MET A 24 14.17 -4.51 -21.79
C MET A 24 14.85 -3.23 -22.28
N ILE A 25 14.49 -2.07 -21.72
CA ILE A 25 15.11 -0.77 -22.05
C ILE A 25 16.59 -0.76 -21.65
N PHE A 26 16.92 -1.33 -20.49
CA PHE A 26 18.29 -1.42 -20.01
C PHE A 26 19.17 -2.30 -20.92
N LEU A 27 18.69 -3.50 -21.29
CA LEU A 27 19.38 -4.38 -22.23
C LEU A 27 19.55 -3.71 -23.59
N TYR A 28 18.53 -3.04 -24.09
CA TYR A 28 18.61 -2.30 -25.35
C TYR A 28 19.65 -1.16 -25.29
N GLY A 29 19.70 -0.42 -24.17
CA GLY A 29 20.68 0.64 -23.95
C GLY A 29 22.12 0.13 -23.95
N ILE A 30 22.37 -1.04 -23.33
CA ILE A 30 23.70 -1.67 -23.34
C ILE A 30 24.08 -2.15 -24.73
N VAL A 31 23.20 -2.84 -25.44
CA VAL A 31 23.49 -3.40 -26.78
C VAL A 31 23.70 -2.29 -27.81
N SER A 32 22.95 -1.19 -27.70
CA SER A 32 23.05 -0.05 -28.62
C SER A 32 24.19 0.93 -28.28
N GLY A 33 24.82 0.81 -27.11
CA GLY A 33 25.87 1.72 -26.66
C GLY A 33 25.37 3.14 -26.32
N LEU A 34 24.05 3.35 -26.26
CA LEU A 34 23.43 4.64 -25.96
C LEU A 34 23.37 4.86 -24.44
N MET A 35 24.42 5.49 -23.89
CA MET A 35 24.48 5.86 -22.46
C MET A 35 23.21 6.52 -21.89
N PRO A 36 22.52 7.44 -22.60
CA PRO A 36 21.28 8.02 -22.10
C PRO A 36 20.15 6.99 -21.88
N ILE A 37 20.04 6.00 -22.77
CA ILE A 37 19.01 4.97 -22.71
C ILE A 37 19.27 4.00 -21.56
N THR A 38 20.53 3.65 -21.32
CA THR A 38 20.93 2.84 -20.17
C THR A 38 20.55 3.53 -18.86
N GLY A 39 20.74 4.85 -18.76
CA GLY A 39 20.30 5.64 -17.62
C GLY A 39 18.77 5.61 -17.41
N ILE A 40 18.00 5.72 -18.49
CA ILE A 40 16.53 5.57 -18.44
C ILE A 40 16.13 4.17 -17.97
N GLY A 41 16.82 3.12 -18.45
CA GLY A 41 16.61 1.73 -18.02
C GLY A 41 16.85 1.53 -16.52
N ILE A 42 17.95 2.07 -15.98
CA ILE A 42 18.24 2.03 -14.54
C ILE A 42 17.15 2.79 -13.77
N GLY A 43 16.79 3.99 -14.22
CA GLY A 43 15.75 4.79 -13.60
C GLY A 43 14.38 4.10 -13.59
N THR A 44 14.03 3.39 -14.66
CA THR A 44 12.79 2.60 -14.72
C THR A 44 12.83 1.38 -13.81
N ILE A 45 13.97 0.70 -13.66
CA ILE A 45 14.10 -0.41 -12.71
C ILE A 45 13.94 0.09 -11.26
N VAL A 46 14.64 1.16 -10.88
CA VAL A 46 14.53 1.77 -9.55
C VAL A 46 13.11 2.28 -9.29
N GLY A 47 12.51 2.92 -10.29
CA GLY A 47 11.12 3.38 -10.24
C GLY A 47 10.12 2.24 -10.12
N ALA A 48 10.33 1.12 -10.83
CA ALA A 48 9.48 -0.06 -10.75
C ALA A 48 9.50 -0.66 -9.34
N VAL A 49 10.67 -0.72 -8.69
CA VAL A 49 10.80 -1.18 -7.30
C VAL A 49 10.04 -0.24 -6.35
N MET A 50 10.18 1.08 -6.50
CA MET A 50 9.44 2.05 -5.68
C MET A 50 7.92 1.93 -5.88
N PHE A 51 7.45 1.81 -7.12
CA PHE A 51 6.04 1.62 -7.43
C PHE A 51 5.49 0.33 -6.83
N PHE A 52 6.26 -0.76 -6.91
CA PHE A 52 5.89 -2.04 -6.32
C PHE A 52 5.78 -1.95 -4.80
N LEU A 53 6.75 -1.31 -4.13
CA LEU A 53 6.73 -1.10 -2.68
C LEU A 53 5.52 -0.26 -2.25
N MET A 54 5.17 0.79 -3.00
CA MET A 54 4.01 1.61 -2.70
C MET A 54 2.70 0.80 -2.77
N GLY A 55 2.58 -0.06 -3.78
CA GLY A 55 1.42 -0.96 -3.89
C GLY A 55 1.37 -2.00 -2.77
N MET A 56 2.51 -2.58 -2.39
CA MET A 56 2.60 -3.50 -1.25
C MET A 56 2.25 -2.82 0.08
N PHE A 57 2.67 -1.57 0.27
CA PHE A 57 2.33 -0.77 1.44
C PHE A 57 0.81 -0.58 1.57
N PHE A 58 0.12 -0.24 0.49
CA PHE A 58 -1.34 -0.11 0.50
C PHE A 58 -2.05 -1.39 0.96
N ILE A 59 -1.60 -2.55 0.47
CA ILE A 59 -2.17 -3.84 0.84
C ILE A 59 -1.95 -4.12 2.33
N ALA A 60 -0.74 -3.84 2.83
CA ALA A 60 -0.42 -3.99 4.25
C ALA A 60 -1.27 -3.05 5.12
N THR A 61 -1.51 -1.80 4.69
CA THR A 61 -2.38 -0.88 5.43
C THR A 61 -3.84 -1.31 5.42
N GLU A 62 -4.34 -1.86 4.31
CA GLU A 62 -5.71 -2.40 4.25
C GLU A 62 -5.86 -3.59 5.21
N GLU A 63 -4.85 -4.45 5.29
CA GLU A 63 -4.80 -5.55 6.25
C GLU A 63 -4.76 -5.05 7.70
N MET A 64 -3.92 -4.07 8.01
CA MET A 64 -3.81 -3.49 9.35
C MET A 64 -5.12 -2.82 9.77
N VAL A 65 -5.77 -2.05 8.89
CA VAL A 65 -7.06 -1.38 9.19
C VAL A 65 -8.17 -2.39 9.46
N GLU A 66 -8.25 -3.48 8.69
CA GLU A 66 -9.27 -4.51 8.89
C GLU A 66 -9.03 -5.34 10.17
N LYS A 67 -7.76 -5.56 10.53
CA LYS A 67 -7.35 -6.33 11.71
C LYS A 67 -7.11 -5.47 12.95
N THR A 68 -7.30 -4.16 12.86
CA THR A 68 -7.18 -3.26 14.00
C THR A 68 -8.27 -3.58 15.02
N ASP A 69 -7.84 -3.95 16.22
CA ASP A 69 -8.72 -4.04 17.39
C ASP A 69 -9.32 -2.65 17.64
N LYS A 70 -10.64 -2.51 17.43
CA LYS A 70 -11.35 -1.22 17.52
C LYS A 70 -11.51 -0.71 18.96
N GLY A 71 -10.91 -1.39 19.93
CA GLY A 71 -11.12 -1.14 21.36
C GLY A 71 -12.53 -1.54 21.81
N LEU A 72 -12.78 -1.48 23.12
CA LEU A 72 -14.13 -1.63 23.65
C LEU A 72 -14.98 -0.45 23.19
N GLU A 73 -16.12 -0.72 22.56
CA GLU A 73 -17.19 0.25 22.46
C GLU A 73 -17.60 0.61 23.89
N ILE A 74 -17.26 1.81 24.34
CA ILE A 74 -17.71 2.32 25.64
C ILE A 74 -19.16 2.75 25.41
N PRO A 75 -20.18 1.99 25.89
CA PRO A 75 -21.54 2.46 25.78
C PRO A 75 -21.66 3.79 26.52
N PRO A 76 -22.52 4.72 26.05
CA PRO A 76 -22.74 5.98 26.76
C PRO A 76 -23.12 5.64 28.21
N MET A 77 -22.30 6.12 29.16
CA MET A 77 -22.54 5.87 30.58
C MET A 77 -23.95 6.33 30.93
N PRO A 78 -24.78 5.48 31.57
CA PRO A 78 -26.11 5.90 31.99
C PRO A 78 -25.98 7.06 32.96
N MET A 79 -26.48 8.23 32.56
CA MET A 79 -26.51 9.43 33.37
C MET A 79 -27.42 9.18 34.58
N LYS A 80 -26.83 8.90 35.76
CA LYS A 80 -27.58 8.72 37.00
C LYS A 80 -28.16 10.08 37.43
N PRO A 81 -29.49 10.26 37.49
CA PRO A 81 -30.08 11.49 37.97
C PRO A 81 -29.62 11.74 39.40
N ARG A 82 -29.15 12.96 39.67
CA ARG A 82 -28.57 13.43 40.94
C ARG A 82 -29.65 13.61 42.03
N LEU A 83 -30.56 12.63 42.18
CA LEU A 83 -31.77 12.76 42.99
C LEU A 83 -31.65 12.24 44.44
N TYR A 84 -30.46 11.83 44.88
CA TYR A 84 -30.26 11.18 46.18
C TYR A 84 -29.27 11.92 47.11
N LEU A 85 -29.01 13.21 46.88
CA LEU A 85 -28.14 14.01 47.76
C LEU A 85 -28.83 15.19 48.48
N VAL A 86 -30.16 15.22 48.53
CA VAL A 86 -30.89 16.14 49.41
C VAL A 86 -31.93 15.36 50.21
N LYS A 87 -31.44 14.66 51.24
CA LYS A 87 -32.25 14.29 52.40
C LYS A 87 -31.41 14.47 53.65
N ARG A 88 -31.30 15.73 54.10
CA ARG A 88 -31.18 16.13 55.50
C ARG A 88 -31.80 17.49 55.66
#